data_AF-A0A060LPA5-F1
#
_entry.id   AF-A0A060LPA5-F1
#
_cell.length_a   1.000
_cell.length_b   1.000
_cell.length_c   1.000
_cell.angle_alpha   90.00
_cell.angle_beta   90.00
_cell.angle_gamma   90.00
#
_symmetry.space_group_name_H-M   'P 1'
#
loop_
_entity.id
_entity.type
_entity.pdbx_description
1 polymer ?
#
loop_
_entity_poly.entity_id
_entity_poly.type
_entity_poly.pdbx_seq_one_letter_code
_entity_poly.pdbx_strand_id
1 'polypeptide(L)'
;MKKNLFILFSTGVLVASSSVTMPQISYANTGSDISISESTTDNVGTETIVFEDGSELVIESSDLIVKTTHFSDGEELVVSTLNKDTNIITEEHADGTVNEVNLEDVVKEIDEAYTVVEDKASIQSYGTLIDSKYSEAWNMFGNLYSLQETTYGTSYEIQFGTGTAIATIASVATGFFTGGISAILIALGTSITGASIDTAINGEVRVRDRKTTLSVTSMGQLGLQEERGTRDTEVVDIENGGTTFENPTNYGSDRSNDELLDIGIYNVYLDREVD
;
A
#
# COMPACT_ATOMS: atom_id res chain seq x y z
N MET A 1 -34.67 41.87 43.11
CA MET A 1 -34.94 40.47 42.73
C MET A 1 -34.14 40.14 41.47
N LYS A 2 -33.00 39.45 41.62
CA LYS A 2 -32.19 38.94 40.51
C LYS A 2 -32.79 37.61 40.07
N LYS A 3 -33.17 37.47 38.79
CA LYS A 3 -33.59 36.19 38.19
C LYS A 3 -32.35 35.50 37.63
N ASN A 4 -32.05 34.32 38.16
CA ASN A 4 -31.05 33.42 37.61
C ASN A 4 -31.62 32.75 36.35
N LEU A 5 -30.92 32.90 35.22
CA LEU A 5 -31.15 32.15 34.00
C LEU A 5 -30.14 30.99 33.99
N PHE A 6 -30.62 29.77 34.25
CA PHE A 6 -29.86 28.54 34.06
C PHE A 6 -30.00 28.11 32.60
N ILE A 7 -28.89 28.10 31.86
CA ILE A 7 -28.80 27.46 30.54
C ILE A 7 -27.98 26.20 30.73
N LEU A 8 -28.64 25.04 30.57
CA LEU A 8 -28.02 23.73 30.51
C LEU A 8 -27.42 23.55 29.11
N PHE A 9 -26.10 23.38 29.03
CA PHE A 9 -25.44 22.89 27.81
C PHE A 9 -25.54 21.37 27.77
N SER A 10 -26.38 20.87 26.85
CA SER A 10 -26.36 19.48 26.40
C SER A 10 -25.18 19.32 25.45
N THR A 11 -24.10 18.67 25.89
CA THR A 11 -23.02 18.21 25.02
C THR A 11 -23.50 17.02 24.19
N GLY A 12 -24.15 17.32 23.06
CA GLY A 12 -24.27 16.37 21.97
C GLY A 12 -22.94 16.31 21.24
N VAL A 13 -22.17 15.25 21.45
CA VAL A 13 -21.00 14.95 20.63
C VAL A 13 -21.52 14.53 19.27
N LEU A 14 -21.35 15.41 18.29
CA LEU A 14 -21.59 15.11 16.88
C LEU A 14 -20.38 14.30 16.39
N VAL A 15 -20.49 12.98 16.37
CA VAL A 15 -19.47 12.12 15.74
C VAL A 15 -19.73 12.15 14.24
N ALA A 16 -18.94 12.95 13.51
CA ALA A 16 -18.87 12.87 12.06
C ALA A 16 -18.12 11.58 11.71
N SER A 17 -18.83 10.59 11.16
CA SER A 17 -18.19 9.45 10.50
C SER A 17 -17.60 9.94 9.18
N SER A 18 -16.28 10.13 9.13
CA SER A 18 -15.57 10.28 7.86
C SER A 18 -15.46 8.91 7.21
N SER A 19 -16.34 8.62 6.26
CA SER A 19 -16.12 7.52 5.31
C SER A 19 -14.99 7.95 4.38
N VAL A 20 -13.80 7.38 4.56
CA VAL A 20 -12.73 7.50 3.55
C VAL A 20 -13.14 6.56 2.42
N THR A 21 -13.76 7.10 1.38
CA THR A 21 -14.00 6.35 0.15
C THR A 21 -12.63 6.18 -0.52
N MET A 22 -12.06 4.98 -0.44
CA MET A 22 -10.86 4.67 -1.21
C MET A 22 -11.19 4.73 -2.71
N PRO A 23 -10.26 5.24 -3.55
CA PRO A 23 -10.49 5.31 -4.99
C PRO A 23 -10.69 3.91 -5.57
N GLN A 24 -11.75 3.75 -6.36
CA GLN A 24 -11.99 2.56 -7.18
C GLN A 24 -10.84 2.39 -8.18
N ILE A 25 -10.00 1.39 -7.98
CA ILE A 25 -8.92 1.04 -8.90
C ILE A 25 -9.51 0.14 -9.99
N SER A 26 -9.57 0.64 -11.21
CA SER A 26 -9.95 -0.14 -12.40
C SER A 26 -8.73 -0.92 -12.88
N TYR A 27 -8.67 -2.22 -12.58
CA TYR A 27 -7.64 -3.12 -13.13
C TYR A 27 -8.08 -3.62 -14.51
N ALA A 28 -7.30 -3.30 -15.53
CA ALA A 28 -7.44 -3.92 -16.85
C ALA A 28 -6.52 -5.15 -16.92
N ASN A 29 -7.04 -6.35 -16.70
CA ASN A 29 -6.56 -7.51 -17.45
C ASN A 29 -7.55 -8.69 -17.47
N THR A 30 -7.51 -9.38 -18.59
CA THR A 30 -8.41 -10.45 -19.01
C THR A 30 -8.13 -11.74 -18.25
N GLY A 31 -9.00 -12.14 -17.32
CA GLY A 31 -9.03 -13.49 -16.78
C GLY A 31 -9.53 -13.72 -15.34
N SER A 32 -10.12 -12.75 -14.64
CA SER A 32 -10.48 -12.91 -13.22
C SER A 32 -11.96 -13.30 -12.99
N ASP A 33 -12.20 -14.44 -12.35
CA ASP A 33 -13.52 -14.82 -11.80
C ASP A 33 -13.72 -14.32 -10.35
N ILE A 34 -12.68 -13.77 -9.70
CA ILE A 34 -12.82 -13.01 -8.45
C ILE A 34 -12.96 -11.53 -8.77
N SER A 35 -14.06 -10.95 -8.30
CA SER A 35 -14.29 -9.52 -8.33
C SER A 35 -14.62 -9.04 -6.92
N ILE A 36 -13.89 -8.03 -6.47
CA ILE A 36 -14.07 -7.40 -5.15
C ILE A 36 -14.99 -6.20 -5.34
N SER A 37 -16.12 -6.21 -4.65
CA SER A 37 -17.11 -5.14 -4.74
C SER A 37 -16.75 -3.95 -3.84
N GLU A 38 -16.23 -4.24 -2.64
CA GLU A 38 -15.89 -3.22 -1.65
C GLU A 38 -14.76 -3.72 -0.72
N SER A 39 -13.88 -2.81 -0.29
CA SER A 39 -12.98 -3.01 0.84
C SER A 39 -13.06 -1.80 1.76
N THR A 40 -13.23 -2.04 3.06
CA THR A 40 -13.31 -1.00 4.09
C THR A 40 -12.44 -1.35 5.28
N THR A 41 -11.94 -0.33 5.96
CA THR A 41 -11.28 -0.48 7.26
C THR A 41 -11.98 0.41 8.27
N ASP A 42 -12.36 -0.16 9.42
CA ASP A 42 -13.02 0.60 10.47
C ASP A 42 -12.02 1.36 11.37
N ASN A 43 -12.55 2.09 12.36
CA ASN A 43 -11.73 2.91 13.26
C ASN A 43 -10.89 2.10 14.26
N VAL A 44 -11.12 0.79 14.38
CA VAL A 44 -10.32 -0.10 15.22
C VAL A 44 -9.31 -0.93 14.41
N GLY A 45 -9.27 -0.73 13.09
CA GLY A 45 -8.31 -1.37 12.19
C GLY A 45 -8.79 -2.72 11.66
N THR A 46 -10.07 -3.06 11.82
CA THR A 46 -10.66 -4.25 11.21
C THR A 46 -10.93 -3.96 9.74
N GLU A 47 -10.37 -4.80 8.85
CA GLU A 47 -10.60 -4.73 7.42
C GLU A 47 -11.74 -5.68 7.02
N THR A 48 -12.64 -5.23 6.16
CA THR A 48 -13.71 -6.05 5.58
C THR A 48 -13.67 -5.95 4.07
N ILE A 49 -13.64 -7.10 3.40
CA ILE A 49 -13.59 -7.23 1.95
C ILE A 49 -14.84 -7.98 1.51
N VAL A 50 -15.61 -7.36 0.63
CA VAL A 50 -16.85 -7.92 0.09
C VAL A 50 -16.61 -8.32 -1.35
N PHE A 51 -16.89 -9.58 -1.69
CA PHE A 51 -16.83 -10.09 -3.05
C PHE A 51 -18.11 -9.78 -3.82
N GLU A 52 -18.07 -9.82 -5.15
CA GLU A 52 -19.26 -9.58 -5.99
C GLU A 52 -20.37 -10.62 -5.79
N ASP A 53 -20.03 -11.83 -5.33
CA ASP A 53 -21.00 -12.86 -4.98
C ASP A 53 -21.71 -12.61 -3.62
N GLY A 54 -21.31 -11.55 -2.90
CA GLY A 54 -21.85 -11.16 -1.60
C GLY A 54 -21.20 -11.85 -0.41
N SER A 55 -20.21 -12.71 -0.61
CA SER A 55 -19.39 -13.24 0.48
C SER A 55 -18.42 -12.19 1.02
N GLU A 56 -18.01 -12.35 2.28
CA GLU A 56 -17.26 -11.33 3.02
C GLU A 56 -16.06 -11.94 3.76
N LEU A 57 -14.90 -11.30 3.67
CA LEU A 57 -13.77 -11.55 4.57
C LEU A 57 -13.66 -10.45 5.60
N VAL A 58 -13.60 -10.84 6.87
CA VAL A 58 -13.35 -9.93 7.99
C VAL A 58 -11.98 -10.26 8.57
N ILE A 59 -11.08 -9.29 8.57
CA ILE A 59 -9.68 -9.42 8.98
C ILE A 59 -9.44 -8.57 10.23
N GLU A 60 -9.09 -9.24 11.32
CA GLU A 60 -8.73 -8.65 12.60
C GLU A 60 -7.23 -8.88 12.85
N SER A 61 -6.44 -7.81 12.84
CA SER A 61 -4.99 -7.89 12.99
C SER A 61 -4.52 -7.25 14.30
N SER A 62 -3.62 -7.94 14.99
CA SER A 62 -2.91 -7.49 16.18
C SER A 62 -1.42 -7.76 16.04
N ASP A 63 -0.64 -7.36 17.05
CA ASP A 63 0.82 -7.54 17.06
C ASP A 63 1.23 -9.01 16.86
N LEU A 64 0.50 -9.95 17.45
CA LEU A 64 0.86 -11.38 17.47
C LEU A 64 -0.08 -12.27 16.65
N ILE A 65 -1.31 -11.84 16.44
CA ILE A 65 -2.35 -12.66 15.81
C ILE A 65 -2.95 -11.91 14.63
N VAL A 66 -3.12 -12.59 13.50
CA VAL A 66 -4.06 -12.21 12.45
C VAL A 66 -5.16 -13.25 12.40
N LYS A 67 -6.40 -12.81 12.60
CA LYS A 67 -7.58 -13.65 12.47
C LYS A 67 -8.38 -13.18 11.27
N THR A 68 -8.62 -14.08 10.32
CA THR A 68 -9.51 -13.82 9.19
C THR A 68 -10.70 -14.76 9.26
N THR A 69 -11.90 -14.23 9.05
CA THR A 69 -13.13 -15.01 9.00
C THR A 69 -13.81 -14.79 7.66
N HIS A 70 -14.20 -15.87 6.98
CA HIS A 70 -14.96 -15.81 5.73
C HIS A 70 -16.43 -16.12 6.02
N PHE A 71 -17.31 -15.23 5.59
CA PHE A 71 -18.75 -15.36 5.67
C PHE A 71 -19.40 -15.49 4.29
N SER A 72 -20.49 -16.24 4.21
CA SER A 72 -21.42 -16.22 3.07
C SER A 72 -22.84 -16.21 3.61
N ASP A 73 -23.66 -15.28 3.10
CA ASP A 73 -25.04 -15.06 3.58
C ASP A 73 -25.15 -14.88 5.11
N GLY A 74 -24.10 -14.33 5.74
CA GLY A 74 -24.02 -14.12 7.19
C GLY A 74 -23.67 -15.37 8.02
N GLU A 75 -23.41 -16.52 7.38
CA GLU A 75 -22.91 -17.73 8.02
C GLU A 75 -21.38 -17.81 7.91
N GLU A 76 -20.72 -18.16 9.02
CA GLU A 76 -19.28 -18.39 9.05
C GLU A 76 -18.94 -19.67 8.29
N LEU A 77 -18.09 -19.56 7.27
CA LEU A 77 -17.62 -20.70 6.48
C LEU A 77 -16.31 -21.27 7.02
N VAL A 78 -15.36 -20.37 7.29
CA VAL A 78 -14.01 -20.72 7.74
C VAL A 78 -13.37 -19.57 8.50
N VAL A 79 -12.61 -19.92 9.55
CA VAL A 79 -11.77 -19.00 10.33
C VAL A 79 -10.32 -19.44 10.21
N SER A 80 -9.44 -18.52 9.81
CA SER A 80 -7.99 -18.75 9.78
C SER A 80 -7.28 -17.82 10.74
N THR A 81 -6.56 -18.39 11.70
CA THR A 81 -5.79 -17.66 12.71
C THR A 81 -4.30 -17.90 12.51
N LEU A 82 -3.57 -16.88 12.07
CA LEU A 82 -2.11 -16.86 12.03
C LEU A 82 -1.56 -16.39 13.39
N ASN A 83 -0.67 -17.19 13.96
CA ASN A 83 0.18 -16.77 15.07
C ASN A 83 1.57 -16.40 14.57
N LYS A 84 1.94 -15.12 14.68
CA LYS A 84 3.21 -14.54 14.21
C LYS A 84 4.41 -14.96 15.05
N ASP A 85 4.22 -15.42 16.29
CA ASP A 85 5.31 -15.95 17.11
C ASP A 85 5.71 -17.37 16.68
N THR A 86 4.74 -18.17 16.28
CA THR A 86 4.97 -19.59 15.93
C THR A 86 5.01 -19.82 14.43
N ASN A 87 4.59 -18.86 13.61
CA ASN A 87 4.40 -18.99 12.16
C ASN A 87 3.46 -20.16 11.78
N ILE A 88 2.44 -20.40 12.60
CA ILE A 88 1.44 -21.45 12.38
C ILE A 88 0.10 -20.78 12.10
N ILE A 89 -0.61 -21.29 11.10
CA ILE A 89 -1.97 -20.89 10.77
C ILE A 89 -2.89 -22.05 11.13
N THR A 90 -3.89 -21.79 11.96
CA THR A 90 -4.97 -22.74 12.24
C THR A 90 -6.20 -22.33 11.46
N GLU A 91 -6.74 -23.26 10.67
CA GLU A 91 -7.92 -23.08 9.84
C GLU A 91 -9.05 -23.97 10.37
N GLU A 92 -10.15 -23.37 10.82
CA GLU A 92 -11.32 -24.07 11.35
C GLU A 92 -12.52 -23.85 10.41
N HIS A 93 -13.07 -24.94 9.88
CA HIS A 93 -14.23 -24.93 8.99
C HIS A 93 -15.53 -25.04 9.78
N ALA A 94 -16.63 -24.58 9.19
CA ALA A 94 -17.97 -24.66 9.78
C ALA A 94 -18.41 -26.09 10.17
N ASP A 95 -17.85 -27.12 9.52
CA ASP A 95 -18.12 -28.53 9.83
C ASP A 95 -17.32 -29.08 11.03
N GLY A 96 -16.47 -28.24 11.64
CA GLY A 96 -15.58 -28.57 12.75
C GLY A 96 -14.24 -29.19 12.33
N THR A 97 -13.96 -29.29 11.03
CA THR A 97 -12.64 -29.70 10.53
C THR A 97 -11.62 -28.63 10.85
N VAL A 98 -10.48 -29.05 11.40
CA VAL A 98 -9.35 -28.15 11.71
C VAL A 98 -8.13 -28.60 10.94
N ASN A 99 -7.54 -27.66 10.20
CA ASN A 99 -6.26 -27.83 9.51
C ASN A 99 -5.20 -26.92 10.14
N GLU A 100 -3.96 -27.37 10.11
CA GLU A 100 -2.81 -26.55 10.47
C GLU A 100 -1.90 -26.40 9.25
N VAL A 101 -1.47 -25.18 8.99
CA VAL A 101 -0.56 -24.83 7.90
C VAL A 101 0.64 -24.13 8.52
N ASN A 102 1.86 -24.63 8.26
CA ASN A 102 3.05 -23.86 8.60
C ASN A 102 3.25 -22.80 7.53
N LEU A 103 3.56 -21.59 7.96
CA LEU A 103 3.77 -20.48 7.04
C LEU A 103 4.89 -20.78 6.03
N GLU A 104 5.99 -21.42 6.46
CA GLU A 104 7.13 -21.74 5.59
C GLU A 104 6.77 -22.69 4.42
N ASP A 105 5.64 -23.41 4.55
CA ASP A 105 5.13 -24.27 3.48
C ASP A 105 4.49 -23.45 2.34
N VAL A 106 4.01 -22.24 2.64
CA VAL A 106 3.25 -21.38 1.72
C VAL A 106 3.92 -20.04 1.41
N VAL A 107 4.90 -19.60 2.22
CA VAL A 107 5.71 -18.39 2.00
C VAL A 107 7.18 -18.74 2.12
N LYS A 108 7.97 -18.38 1.11
CA LYS A 108 9.42 -18.54 1.12
C LYS A 108 10.08 -17.20 0.80
N GLU A 109 11.00 -16.78 1.66
CA GLU A 109 11.86 -15.63 1.35
C GLU A 109 12.74 -15.96 0.14
N ILE A 110 12.76 -15.05 -0.84
CA ILE A 110 13.65 -15.14 -1.99
C ILE A 110 14.86 -14.28 -1.68
N ASP A 111 16.02 -14.93 -1.57
CA ASP A 111 17.33 -14.26 -1.49
C ASP A 111 17.68 -13.64 -2.86
N GLU A 112 17.03 -12.53 -3.21
CA GLU A 112 17.45 -11.72 -4.36
C GLU A 112 18.43 -10.63 -3.90
N ALA A 113 19.59 -10.55 -4.55
CA ALA A 113 20.50 -9.44 -4.36
C ALA A 113 19.80 -8.14 -4.77
N TYR A 114 19.58 -7.23 -3.81
CA TYR A 114 19.09 -5.85 -3.98
C TYR A 114 19.46 -5.29 -5.36
N THR A 115 18.50 -5.23 -6.28
CA THR A 115 18.68 -4.57 -7.57
C THR A 115 18.18 -3.14 -7.44
N VAL A 116 19.10 -2.21 -7.23
CA VAL A 116 18.84 -0.79 -7.49
C VAL A 116 18.76 -0.64 -9.01
N VAL A 117 17.53 -0.54 -9.54
CA VAL A 117 17.35 -0.07 -10.91
C VAL A 117 17.41 1.45 -10.85
N GLU A 118 18.62 2.00 -10.96
CA GLU A 118 18.80 3.42 -11.32
C GLU A 118 18.30 3.57 -12.76
N ASP A 119 17.19 4.27 -12.95
CA ASP A 119 16.78 4.69 -14.28
C ASP A 119 17.75 5.80 -14.72
N LYS A 120 18.88 5.41 -15.33
CA LYS A 120 19.97 6.32 -15.71
C LYS A 120 19.58 7.18 -16.90
N ALA A 121 18.72 8.17 -16.65
CA ALA A 121 18.55 9.32 -17.54
C ALA A 121 19.80 10.23 -17.44
N SER A 122 20.74 10.01 -18.36
CA SER A 122 21.80 10.90 -18.85
C SER A 122 22.30 12.10 -17.98
N ILE A 123 23.54 11.99 -17.50
CA ILE A 123 24.61 13.03 -17.45
C ILE A 123 24.21 14.45 -16.97
N GLN A 124 23.43 14.58 -15.89
CA GLN A 124 23.50 15.75 -14.99
C GLN A 124 23.46 15.23 -13.54
N SER A 125 24.28 15.80 -12.64
CA SER A 125 24.35 15.40 -11.23
C SER A 125 23.01 15.49 -10.48
N TYR A 126 22.03 16.18 -11.06
CA TYR A 126 20.74 16.46 -10.46
C TYR A 126 19.56 15.73 -11.14
N GLY A 127 19.82 14.95 -12.20
CA GLY A 127 18.79 14.20 -12.93
C GLY A 127 18.15 14.98 -14.09
N THR A 128 16.87 14.71 -14.37
CA THR A 128 16.13 15.27 -15.51
C THR A 128 15.48 16.60 -15.14
N LEU A 129 15.60 17.63 -15.99
CA LEU A 129 14.88 18.89 -15.81
C LEU A 129 13.37 18.65 -15.96
N ILE A 130 12.59 18.97 -14.93
CA ILE A 130 11.13 18.79 -14.94
C ILE A 130 10.36 20.11 -14.91
N ASP A 131 10.98 21.19 -14.43
CA ASP A 131 10.33 22.51 -14.39
C ASP A 131 11.36 23.65 -14.31
N SER A 132 10.95 24.87 -14.64
CA SER A 132 11.79 26.07 -14.53
C SER A 132 10.95 27.32 -14.33
N LYS A 133 11.44 28.25 -13.52
CA LYS A 133 10.74 29.50 -13.20
C LYS A 133 11.70 30.68 -13.14
N TYR A 134 11.26 31.82 -13.66
CA TYR A 134 11.92 33.09 -13.41
C TYR A 134 11.26 33.78 -12.22
N SER A 135 12.06 34.17 -11.23
CA SER A 135 11.60 35.02 -10.13
C SER A 135 11.89 36.48 -10.43
N GLU A 136 10.85 37.29 -10.60
CA GLU A 136 10.99 38.74 -10.74
C GLU A 136 11.48 39.40 -9.43
N ALA A 137 11.16 38.81 -8.27
CA ALA A 137 11.57 39.34 -6.98
C ALA A 137 13.10 39.31 -6.81
N TRP A 138 13.74 38.26 -7.32
CA TRP A 138 15.18 38.02 -7.17
C TRP A 138 15.97 38.16 -8.49
N ASN A 139 15.28 38.46 -9.60
CA ASN A 139 15.84 38.52 -10.95
C ASN A 139 16.65 37.28 -11.36
N MET A 140 16.19 36.09 -10.97
CA MET A 140 16.93 34.83 -11.13
C MET A 140 16.04 33.72 -11.72
N PHE A 141 16.63 32.88 -12.57
CA PHE A 141 16.02 31.64 -13.05
C PHE A 141 16.35 30.50 -12.09
N GLY A 142 15.33 29.75 -11.67
CA GLY A 142 15.45 28.46 -11.01
C GLY A 142 15.09 27.33 -11.97
N ASN A 143 15.81 26.22 -11.86
CA ASN A 143 15.59 24.99 -12.62
C ASN A 143 15.41 23.84 -11.63
N LEU A 144 14.28 23.15 -11.73
CA LEU A 144 13.94 22.00 -10.90
C LEU A 144 14.24 20.72 -11.66
N TYR A 145 15.08 19.88 -11.07
CA TYR A 145 15.46 18.58 -11.58
C TYR A 145 14.90 17.45 -10.72
N SER A 146 14.67 16.29 -11.33
CA SER A 146 14.28 15.06 -10.64
C SER A 146 15.22 13.91 -10.96
N LEU A 147 15.61 13.17 -9.93
CA LEU A 147 16.29 11.88 -10.04
C LEU A 147 15.45 10.82 -9.32
N GLN A 148 15.05 9.77 -10.03
CA GLN A 148 14.22 8.70 -9.48
C GLN A 148 15.06 7.44 -9.24
N GLU A 149 14.88 6.84 -8.09
CA GLU A 149 15.48 5.58 -7.67
C GLU A 149 14.36 4.62 -7.26
N THR A 150 14.41 3.39 -7.77
CA THR A 150 13.53 2.31 -7.32
C THR A 150 14.36 1.30 -6.57
N THR A 151 13.97 1.04 -5.32
CA THR A 151 14.55 -0.02 -4.50
C THR A 151 13.48 -1.05 -4.18
N TYR A 152 13.91 -2.30 -4.11
CA TYR A 152 13.07 -3.42 -3.70
C TYR A 152 13.53 -3.90 -2.34
N GLY A 153 12.58 -4.15 -1.45
CA GLY A 153 12.81 -4.81 -0.18
C GLY A 153 12.91 -6.33 -0.36
N THR A 154 12.73 -7.07 0.73
CA THR A 154 12.67 -8.53 0.70
C THR A 154 11.55 -9.02 -0.22
N SER A 155 11.88 -9.93 -1.12
CA SER A 155 10.94 -10.66 -1.97
C SER A 155 10.51 -11.96 -1.31
N TYR A 156 9.25 -12.33 -1.50
CA TYR A 156 8.69 -13.58 -1.01
C TYR A 156 7.98 -14.32 -2.15
N GLU A 157 8.28 -15.60 -2.31
CA GLU A 157 7.49 -16.51 -3.12
C GLU A 157 6.30 -16.98 -2.28
N ILE A 158 5.09 -16.88 -2.83
CA ILE A 158 3.88 -17.43 -2.23
C ILE A 158 3.35 -18.58 -3.07
N GLN A 159 2.93 -19.64 -2.38
CA GLN A 159 2.42 -20.85 -3.01
C GLN A 159 1.23 -21.40 -2.22
N PHE A 160 0.05 -21.35 -2.84
CA PHE A 160 -1.16 -21.94 -2.28
C PHE A 160 -1.73 -22.97 -3.24
N GLY A 161 -1.99 -24.18 -2.75
CA GLY A 161 -2.61 -25.23 -3.57
C GLY A 161 -4.11 -25.01 -3.75
N THR A 162 -4.68 -25.62 -4.79
CA THR A 162 -6.14 -25.75 -4.94
C THR A 162 -6.76 -26.28 -3.66
N GLY A 163 -7.87 -25.68 -3.22
CA GLY A 163 -8.58 -26.03 -1.99
C GLY A 163 -8.17 -25.21 -0.77
N THR A 164 -7.10 -24.41 -0.85
CA THR A 164 -6.71 -23.50 0.24
C THR A 164 -7.82 -22.50 0.52
N ALA A 165 -8.19 -22.31 1.80
CA ALA A 165 -9.19 -21.33 2.17
C ALA A 165 -8.70 -19.91 1.92
N ILE A 166 -9.61 -19.03 1.48
CA ILE A 166 -9.26 -17.63 1.21
C ILE A 166 -8.89 -16.91 2.51
N ALA A 167 -9.53 -17.27 3.63
CA ALA A 167 -9.16 -16.77 4.96
C ALA A 167 -7.70 -17.08 5.32
N THR A 168 -7.18 -18.23 4.88
CA THR A 168 -5.77 -18.62 5.10
C THR A 168 -4.84 -17.73 4.28
N ILE A 169 -5.17 -17.48 3.01
CA ILE A 169 -4.43 -16.56 2.14
C ILE A 169 -4.42 -15.14 2.74
N ALA A 170 -5.57 -14.69 3.25
CA ALA A 170 -5.73 -13.37 3.87
C ALA A 170 -4.87 -13.21 5.12
N SER A 171 -4.90 -14.20 6.01
CA SER A 171 -4.12 -14.17 7.23
C SER A 171 -2.62 -14.14 6.94
N VAL A 172 -2.16 -14.86 5.90
CA VAL A 172 -0.77 -14.76 5.41
C VAL A 172 -0.49 -13.36 4.86
N ALA A 173 -1.36 -12.88 3.98
CA ALA A 173 -1.18 -11.60 3.32
C ALA A 173 -1.04 -10.45 4.32
N THR A 174 -2.00 -10.32 5.24
CA THR A 174 -2.00 -9.30 6.29
C THR A 174 -0.92 -9.55 7.35
N GLY A 175 -0.51 -10.80 7.56
CA GLY A 175 0.51 -11.17 8.53
C GLY A 175 1.93 -10.78 8.11
N PHE A 176 2.22 -10.88 6.81
CA PHE A 176 3.58 -10.76 6.27
C PHE A 176 3.77 -9.59 5.33
N PHE A 177 2.72 -9.18 4.62
CA PHE A 177 2.78 -8.10 3.67
C PHE A 177 2.06 -6.87 4.21
N THR A 178 2.58 -5.70 3.85
CA THR A 178 1.94 -4.41 4.14
C THR A 178 0.89 -4.04 3.08
N GLY A 179 0.62 -4.95 2.13
CA GLY A 179 -0.29 -4.83 0.97
C GLY A 179 -1.51 -5.73 1.10
N GLY A 180 -2.68 -5.27 0.62
CA GLY A 180 -3.95 -5.97 0.78
C GLY A 180 -4.02 -7.28 0.02
N ILE A 181 -4.72 -8.25 0.62
CA ILE A 181 -5.09 -9.54 0.01
C ILE A 181 -5.72 -9.37 -1.39
N SER A 182 -6.43 -8.26 -1.61
CA SER A 182 -7.09 -7.93 -2.86
C SER A 182 -6.14 -7.98 -4.07
N ALA A 183 -4.97 -7.34 -3.98
CA ALA A 183 -3.97 -7.41 -5.05
C ALA A 183 -3.42 -8.81 -5.25
N ILE A 184 -3.25 -9.60 -4.19
CA ILE A 184 -2.77 -10.98 -4.30
C ILE A 184 -3.79 -11.84 -5.07
N LEU A 185 -5.07 -11.76 -4.70
CA LEU A 185 -6.13 -12.53 -5.36
C LEU A 185 -6.33 -12.10 -6.82
N ILE A 186 -6.34 -10.79 -7.08
CA ILE A 186 -6.55 -10.22 -8.42
C ILE A 186 -5.35 -10.50 -9.33
N ALA A 187 -4.12 -10.24 -8.85
CA ALA A 187 -2.91 -10.37 -9.66
C ALA A 187 -2.69 -11.80 -10.14
N LEU A 188 -3.05 -12.77 -9.31
CA LEU A 188 -2.76 -14.18 -9.53
C LEU A 188 -3.92 -14.92 -10.20
N GLY A 189 -4.92 -14.18 -10.70
CA GLY A 189 -5.98 -14.72 -11.57
C GLY A 189 -6.84 -15.79 -10.90
N THR A 190 -7.05 -15.67 -9.60
CA THR A 190 -7.68 -16.73 -8.81
C THR A 190 -9.19 -16.77 -9.02
N SER A 191 -9.76 -17.96 -8.88
CA SER A 191 -11.21 -18.23 -8.84
C SER A 191 -11.55 -18.89 -7.50
N ILE A 192 -12.72 -18.52 -6.97
CA ILE A 192 -13.22 -18.99 -5.68
C ILE A 192 -14.40 -19.92 -5.90
N THR A 193 -14.41 -21.05 -5.20
CA THR A 193 -15.59 -21.90 -5.06
C THR A 193 -15.88 -22.09 -3.57
N GLY A 194 -16.96 -21.47 -3.09
CA GLY A 194 -17.31 -21.49 -1.66
C GLY A 194 -16.25 -20.74 -0.85
N ALA A 195 -15.60 -21.44 0.10
CA ALA A 195 -14.60 -20.83 0.98
C ALA A 195 -13.15 -20.91 0.50
N SER A 196 -12.91 -21.61 -0.62
CA SER A 196 -11.58 -22.00 -1.06
C SER A 196 -11.32 -21.60 -2.51
N ILE A 197 -10.03 -21.45 -2.85
CA ILE A 197 -9.59 -21.29 -4.23
C ILE A 197 -9.74 -22.62 -4.98
N ASP A 198 -10.20 -22.58 -6.22
CA ASP A 198 -10.26 -23.77 -7.08
C ASP A 198 -9.00 -23.93 -7.98
N THR A 199 -8.19 -22.87 -8.07
CA THR A 199 -6.96 -22.81 -8.86
C THR A 199 -5.79 -22.50 -7.93
N ALA A 200 -4.67 -23.18 -8.12
CA ALA A 200 -3.46 -22.94 -7.33
C ALA A 200 -2.89 -21.54 -7.61
N ILE A 201 -2.30 -20.94 -6.59
CA ILE A 201 -1.64 -19.64 -6.63
C ILE A 201 -0.15 -19.84 -6.52
N ASN A 202 0.61 -19.27 -7.46
CA ASN A 202 2.05 -19.14 -7.36
C ASN A 202 2.45 -17.72 -7.78
N GLY A 203 3.10 -16.97 -6.91
CA GLY A 203 3.43 -15.57 -7.17
C GLY A 203 4.64 -15.08 -6.37
N GLU A 204 5.18 -13.94 -6.76
CA GLU A 204 6.18 -13.20 -5.98
C GLU A 204 5.53 -11.94 -5.41
N VAL A 205 5.77 -11.67 -4.13
CA VAL A 205 5.34 -10.45 -3.44
C VAL A 205 6.57 -9.74 -2.91
N ARG A 206 6.71 -8.44 -3.22
CA ARG A 206 7.82 -7.63 -2.71
C ARG A 206 7.41 -6.20 -2.41
N VAL A 207 8.09 -5.59 -1.46
CA VAL A 207 7.93 -4.16 -1.19
C VAL A 207 8.77 -3.38 -2.18
N ARG A 208 8.18 -2.41 -2.86
CA ARG A 208 8.87 -1.48 -3.75
C ARG A 208 8.83 -0.08 -3.17
N ASP A 209 9.98 0.57 -3.13
CA ASP A 209 10.11 1.96 -2.72
C ASP A 209 10.63 2.80 -3.90
N ARG A 210 9.81 3.76 -4.33
CA ARG A 210 10.13 4.69 -5.41
C ARG A 210 10.44 6.05 -4.81
N LYS A 211 11.72 6.37 -4.72
CA LYS A 211 12.21 7.65 -4.22
C LYS A 211 12.50 8.59 -5.38
N THR A 212 12.03 9.82 -5.28
CA THR A 212 12.36 10.92 -6.19
C THR A 212 13.06 12.02 -5.42
N THR A 213 14.33 12.25 -5.77
CA THR A 213 15.11 13.38 -5.29
C THR A 213 14.87 14.56 -6.22
N LEU A 214 14.42 15.67 -5.65
CA LEU A 214 14.17 16.93 -6.33
C LEU A 214 15.29 17.90 -5.99
N SER A 215 15.88 18.51 -7.01
CA SER A 215 16.96 19.49 -6.83
C SER A 215 16.63 20.78 -7.56
N VAL A 216 16.57 21.89 -6.84
CA VAL A 216 16.42 23.22 -7.44
C VAL A 216 17.79 23.87 -7.51
N THR A 217 18.18 24.25 -8.72
CA THR A 217 19.40 25.02 -8.95
C THR A 217 19.07 26.39 -9.52
N SER A 218 19.87 27.39 -9.17
CA SER A 218 19.80 28.72 -9.76
C SER A 218 21.21 29.23 -9.99
N MET A 219 21.47 29.85 -11.15
CA MET A 219 22.79 30.40 -11.49
C MET A 219 23.96 29.39 -11.34
N GLY A 220 23.67 28.10 -11.51
CA GLY A 220 24.65 27.01 -11.36
C GLY A 220 24.92 26.54 -9.94
N GLN A 221 24.20 27.07 -8.93
CA GLN A 221 24.29 26.69 -7.52
C GLN A 221 23.04 25.91 -7.09
N LEU A 222 23.20 24.93 -6.21
CA LEU A 222 22.10 24.19 -5.59
C LEU A 222 21.46 25.04 -4.49
N GLY A 223 20.16 25.31 -4.61
CA GLY A 223 19.40 26.10 -3.64
C GLY A 223 18.51 25.28 -2.71
N LEU A 224 18.02 24.13 -3.20
CA LEU A 224 17.14 23.25 -2.43
C LEU A 224 17.30 21.81 -2.93
N GLN A 225 17.30 20.87 -1.99
CA GLN A 225 17.17 19.45 -2.28
C GLN A 225 16.10 18.85 -1.36
N GLU A 226 15.11 18.20 -1.94
CA GLU A 226 14.03 17.52 -1.21
C GLU A 226 13.77 16.14 -1.77
N GLU A 227 13.11 15.31 -0.98
CA GLU A 227 12.77 13.94 -1.35
C GLU A 227 11.26 13.77 -1.26
N ARG A 228 10.69 13.08 -2.24
CA ARG A 228 9.33 12.53 -2.19
C ARG A 228 9.34 11.12 -2.74
N GLY A 229 8.46 10.27 -2.25
CA GLY A 229 8.40 8.91 -2.76
C GLY A 229 7.08 8.23 -2.50
N THR A 230 6.98 7.03 -3.05
CA THR A 230 5.84 6.15 -2.89
C THR A 230 6.38 4.77 -2.54
N ARG A 231 5.85 4.19 -1.46
CA ARG A 231 6.06 2.79 -1.12
C ARG A 231 4.81 2.00 -1.45
N ASP A 232 4.95 0.91 -2.20
CA ASP A 232 3.85 0.02 -2.57
C ASP A 232 4.28 -1.44 -2.44
N THR A 233 3.30 -2.34 -2.36
CA THR A 233 3.51 -3.79 -2.49
C THR A 233 3.30 -4.17 -3.95
N GLU A 234 4.32 -4.75 -4.57
CA GLU A 234 4.25 -5.32 -5.91
C GLU A 234 3.96 -6.82 -5.80
N VAL A 235 2.95 -7.27 -6.54
CA VAL A 235 2.61 -8.68 -6.71
C VAL A 235 2.84 -9.06 -8.16
N VAL A 236 3.68 -10.07 -8.38
CA VAL A 236 4.03 -10.59 -9.71
C VAL A 236 3.44 -11.98 -9.87
N ASP A 237 2.63 -12.15 -10.90
CA ASP A 237 2.17 -13.45 -11.39
C ASP A 237 3.32 -14.13 -12.13
N ILE A 238 3.82 -15.23 -11.57
CA ILE A 238 4.96 -15.99 -12.13
C ILE A 238 4.55 -16.72 -13.41
N GLU A 239 3.28 -17.12 -13.56
CA GLU A 239 2.81 -17.91 -14.69
C GLU A 239 2.54 -17.03 -15.92
N ASN A 240 1.96 -15.84 -15.72
CA ASN A 240 1.55 -14.95 -16.82
C ASN A 240 2.43 -13.70 -16.96
N GLY A 241 3.32 -13.43 -16.01
CA GLY A 241 4.16 -12.23 -15.97
C GLY A 241 3.38 -10.94 -15.69
N GLY A 242 2.14 -11.05 -15.20
CA GLY A 242 1.32 -9.91 -14.79
C GLY A 242 1.88 -9.26 -13.53
N THR A 243 1.68 -7.95 -13.38
CA THR A 243 2.13 -7.21 -12.20
C THR A 243 1.02 -6.29 -11.70
N THR A 244 0.74 -6.38 -10.41
CA THR A 244 -0.22 -5.54 -9.70
C THR A 244 0.48 -4.80 -8.57
N PHE A 245 0.01 -3.60 -8.24
CA PHE A 245 0.56 -2.78 -7.17
C PHE A 245 -0.53 -2.43 -6.17
N GLU A 246 -0.20 -2.47 -4.87
CA GLU A 246 -1.15 -2.10 -3.83
C GLU A 246 -0.57 -1.30 -2.66
N ASN A 247 -1.49 -0.67 -1.92
CA ASN A 247 -1.24 0.21 -0.78
C ASN A 247 -0.14 1.28 -1.01
N PRO A 248 -0.22 2.08 -2.09
CA PRO A 248 0.75 3.15 -2.32
C PRO A 248 0.67 4.19 -1.20
N THR A 249 1.69 4.19 -0.35
CA THR A 249 1.88 5.20 0.70
C THR A 249 2.86 6.25 0.20
N ASN A 250 2.37 7.47 0.02
CA ASN A 250 3.23 8.60 -0.33
C ASN A 250 3.95 9.14 0.91
N TYR A 251 5.20 9.53 0.74
CA TYR A 251 6.01 10.15 1.79
C TYR A 251 6.89 11.26 1.24
N GLY A 252 7.48 12.03 2.15
CA GLY A 252 8.34 13.16 1.82
C GLY A 252 7.55 14.43 1.52
N SER A 253 8.11 15.29 0.68
CA SER A 253 7.55 16.61 0.40
C SER A 253 6.27 16.56 -0.41
N ASP A 254 5.25 17.26 0.08
CA ASP A 254 3.97 17.52 -0.58
C ASP A 254 3.96 18.88 -1.34
N ARG A 255 5.08 19.62 -1.29
CA ARG A 255 5.20 20.94 -1.93
C ARG A 255 5.04 20.83 -3.44
N SER A 256 4.36 21.84 -3.99
CA SER A 256 4.27 22.02 -5.43
C SER A 256 5.63 22.38 -6.03
N ASN A 257 5.82 22.10 -7.33
CA ASN A 257 7.05 22.47 -8.04
C ASN A 257 7.32 23.99 -7.97
N ASP A 258 6.26 24.81 -8.01
CA ASP A 258 6.35 26.27 -7.89
C ASP A 258 6.91 26.70 -6.54
N GLU A 259 6.43 26.10 -5.44
CA GLU A 259 6.94 26.40 -4.10
C GLU A 259 8.40 25.99 -3.94
N LEU A 260 8.77 24.82 -4.45
CA LEU A 260 10.16 24.35 -4.44
C LEU A 260 11.07 25.31 -5.20
N LEU A 261 10.64 25.75 -6.39
CA LEU A 261 11.37 26.71 -7.22
C LEU A 261 11.55 28.05 -6.50
N ASP A 262 10.49 28.60 -5.90
CA ASP A 262 10.58 29.87 -5.17
C ASP A 262 11.54 29.79 -3.99
N ILE A 263 11.47 28.72 -3.19
CA ILE A 263 12.36 28.48 -2.05
C ILE A 263 13.81 28.30 -2.53
N GLY A 264 14.04 27.47 -3.54
CA GLY A 264 15.37 27.19 -4.05
C GLY A 264 16.03 28.43 -4.66
N ILE A 265 15.30 29.26 -5.41
CA ILE A 265 15.82 30.54 -5.92
C ILE A 265 16.16 31.47 -4.76
N TYR A 266 15.28 31.58 -3.76
CA TYR A 266 15.50 32.45 -2.61
C TYR A 266 16.75 32.06 -1.80
N ASN A 267 16.97 30.76 -1.57
CA ASN A 267 18.16 30.29 -0.86
C ASN A 267 19.46 30.65 -1.59
N VAL A 268 19.51 30.48 -2.92
CA VAL A 268 20.69 30.90 -3.71
C VAL A 268 20.87 32.41 -3.67
N TYR A 269 19.78 33.18 -3.70
CA TYR A 269 19.86 34.64 -3.58
C TYR A 269 20.47 35.05 -2.23
N LEU A 270 20.00 34.46 -1.12
CA LEU A 270 20.53 34.73 0.22
C LEU A 270 22.01 34.40 0.35
N ASP A 271 22.45 33.23 -0.13
CA ASP A 271 23.85 32.82 -0.04
C ASP A 271 24.77 33.80 -0.78
N ARG A 272 24.30 34.44 -1.85
CA ARG A 272 25.07 35.42 -2.63
C ARG A 272 25.14 36.82 -2.02
N GLU A 273 24.20 37.19 -1.15
CA GLU A 273 24.21 38.49 -0.45
C GLU A 273 25.10 38.46 0.81
N VAL A 274 25.50 37.27 1.26
CA VAL A 274 26.35 37.06 2.44
C VAL A 274 27.85 37.01 2.08
N ASP A 275 28.19 36.81 0.79
CA ASP A 275 29.55 36.86 0.22
C ASP A 275 29.96 38.26 -0.26
#